data_AF-A0AA39J5Y8-F1
#
_entry.id   AF-A0AA39J5Y8-F1
#
_cell.length_a   1.000
_cell.length_b   1.000
_cell.length_c   1.000
_cell.angle_alpha   90.00
_cell.angle_beta   90.00
_cell.angle_gamma   90.00
#
_symmetry.space_group_name_H-M   'P 1'
#
loop_
_entity.id
_entity.type
_entity.pdbx_description
1 polymer ?
#
loop_
_entity_poly.entity_id
_entity_poly.type
_entity_poly.pdbx_seq_one_letter_code
_entity_poly.pdbx_strand_id
1 'polypeptide(L)'
;MDLLAQITTLKILRVALRKLPDNMASAYDKTLERVNSQGKYDRELAYRIFGWIAFMRRPLTVLELRHALAVELGTMILDPDNLCSEDLLESVCGGLVISVDQIWPTGTFLRFVHYTTQEYFMSQKDILFPQFQKTITSTCLTYMSLDFERSYHNNGDDNSSNNSDNDNNNNTSNSKNNSNKRCIQVHVGSATSSVKYLSSACKYPREYHNLKPPFLCYSLDYWRYHASELQHSMVDEIIAFLDSVCCGKITKICCDKIVSTEAPVALHFAVQYDLLHITEVLLDRGDDPCQCETPLLVTAINSGNLEMVKLLLDRKEIDPNTRNSKKQQTPLSYAVEREFTQIVEILLQSNQVDVNCKDSTGRTPLSYAAGRG
;
A
#
# COMPACT_ATOMS: atom_id res chain seq x y z
N MET A 1 -9.96 -36.01 -10.16
CA MET A 1 -11.13 -36.64 -10.85
C MET A 1 -10.70 -37.63 -11.92
N ASP A 2 -9.55 -37.46 -12.58
CA ASP A 2 -9.09 -38.35 -13.67
C ASP A 2 -8.83 -39.82 -13.30
N LEU A 3 -8.53 -40.11 -12.03
CA LEU A 3 -8.24 -41.47 -11.56
C LEU A 3 -9.43 -42.42 -11.68
N LEU A 4 -10.67 -41.93 -11.67
CA LEU A 4 -11.88 -42.76 -11.80
C LEU A 4 -12.35 -42.92 -13.25
N ALA A 5 -11.99 -41.98 -14.13
CA ALA A 5 -12.42 -41.96 -15.52
C ALA A 5 -11.74 -43.05 -16.39
N GLN A 6 -10.58 -43.56 -15.96
CA GLN A 6 -9.79 -44.55 -16.71
C GLN A 6 -9.91 -45.99 -16.18
N ILE A 7 -10.83 -46.26 -15.25
CA ILE A 7 -10.91 -47.55 -14.55
C ILE A 7 -11.72 -48.56 -15.35
N THR A 8 -11.04 -49.59 -15.86
CA THR A 8 -11.63 -50.64 -16.72
C THR A 8 -12.13 -51.88 -15.95
N THR A 9 -11.79 -52.03 -14.67
CA THR A 9 -12.19 -53.22 -13.88
C THR A 9 -12.57 -52.90 -12.43
N LEU A 10 -13.51 -53.68 -11.89
CA LEU A 10 -14.06 -53.55 -10.54
C LEU A 10 -12.99 -53.69 -9.44
N LYS A 11 -11.92 -54.46 -9.69
CA LYS A 11 -10.77 -54.60 -8.78
C LYS A 11 -9.94 -53.31 -8.71
N ILE A 12 -9.70 -52.67 -9.85
CA ILE A 12 -9.00 -51.38 -9.91
C ILE A 12 -9.87 -50.28 -9.29
N LEU A 13 -11.19 -50.31 -9.50
CA LEU A 13 -12.14 -49.42 -8.86
C LEU A 13 -12.07 -49.52 -7.33
N ARG A 14 -12.11 -50.74 -6.77
CA ARG A 14 -12.00 -50.95 -5.32
C ARG A 14 -10.66 -50.49 -4.75
N VAL A 15 -9.57 -50.66 -5.49
CA VAL A 15 -8.24 -50.18 -5.08
C VAL A 15 -8.16 -48.65 -5.14
N ALA A 16 -8.75 -48.02 -6.16
CA ALA A 16 -8.82 -46.56 -6.29
C ALA A 16 -9.74 -45.95 -5.22
N LEU A 17 -10.87 -46.58 -4.92
CA LEU A 17 -11.80 -46.20 -3.84
C LEU A 17 -11.12 -46.26 -2.46
N ARG A 18 -10.20 -47.20 -2.23
CA ARG A 18 -9.39 -47.25 -1.00
C ARG A 18 -8.31 -46.17 -0.91
N LYS A 19 -7.95 -45.53 -2.04
CA LYS A 19 -6.98 -44.43 -2.09
C LYS A 19 -7.63 -43.05 -2.00
N LEU A 20 -8.96 -42.98 -2.11
CA LEU A 20 -9.70 -41.74 -1.96
C LEU A 20 -9.53 -41.20 -0.54
N PRO A 21 -9.50 -39.87 -0.38
CA PRO A 21 -9.42 -39.24 0.95
C PRO A 21 -10.65 -39.59 1.78
N ASP A 22 -10.45 -39.82 3.08
CA ASP A 22 -11.55 -40.12 4.01
C ASP A 22 -12.44 -38.90 4.28
N ASN A 23 -11.88 -37.69 4.09
CA ASN A 23 -12.59 -36.42 4.18
C ASN A 23 -11.90 -35.34 3.32
N MET A 24 -12.53 -34.16 3.20
CA MET A 24 -12.01 -33.04 2.41
C MET A 24 -10.65 -32.53 2.93
N ALA A 25 -10.42 -32.52 4.24
CA ALA A 25 -9.15 -32.09 4.83
C ALA A 25 -7.99 -32.99 4.36
N SER A 26 -8.16 -34.32 4.40
CA SER A 26 -7.17 -35.29 3.89
C SER A 26 -6.92 -35.13 2.38
N ALA A 27 -7.92 -34.67 1.62
CA ALA A 27 -7.75 -34.37 0.20
C ALA A 27 -6.83 -33.14 -0.02
N TYR A 28 -6.99 -32.11 0.82
CA TYR A 28 -6.13 -30.94 0.82
C TYR A 28 -4.72 -31.27 1.32
N ASP A 29 -4.58 -32.08 2.38
CA ASP A 29 -3.29 -32.54 2.89
C ASP A 29 -2.49 -33.27 1.81
N LYS A 30 -3.11 -34.23 1.09
CA LYS A 30 -2.48 -34.92 -0.05
C LYS A 30 -2.07 -33.96 -1.18
N THR A 31 -2.84 -32.89 -1.39
CA THR A 31 -2.49 -31.87 -2.40
C THR A 31 -1.32 -31.02 -1.92
N LEU A 32 -1.27 -30.66 -0.64
CA LEU A 32 -0.13 -29.97 -0.04
C LEU A 32 1.12 -30.84 0.01
N GLU A 33 1.02 -32.16 0.21
CA GLU A 33 2.15 -33.09 0.07
C GLU A 33 2.75 -33.04 -1.34
N ARG A 34 1.90 -32.99 -2.37
CA ARG A 34 2.36 -32.79 -3.76
C ARG A 34 3.04 -31.44 -3.95
N VAL A 35 2.51 -30.37 -3.35
CA VAL A 35 3.15 -29.05 -3.37
C VAL A 35 4.50 -29.06 -2.65
N ASN A 36 4.58 -29.75 -1.51
CA ASN A 36 5.78 -29.88 -0.70
C ASN A 36 6.87 -30.72 -1.38
N SER A 37 6.49 -31.58 -2.34
CA SER A 37 7.38 -32.42 -3.14
C SER A 37 8.00 -31.69 -4.33
N GLN A 38 7.57 -30.46 -4.63
CA GLN A 38 8.17 -29.62 -5.67
C GLN A 38 9.55 -29.11 -5.26
N GLY A 39 10.24 -28.41 -6.17
CA GLY A 39 11.50 -27.73 -5.86
C GLY A 39 11.32 -26.70 -4.74
N LYS A 40 12.41 -26.38 -4.03
CA LYS A 40 12.38 -25.42 -2.90
C LYS A 40 11.72 -24.09 -3.29
N TYR A 41 12.08 -23.55 -4.45
CA TYR A 41 11.58 -22.28 -4.96
C TYR A 41 10.08 -22.33 -5.25
N ASP A 42 9.62 -23.31 -6.02
CA ASP A 42 8.20 -23.47 -6.37
C ASP A 42 7.32 -23.69 -5.14
N ARG A 43 7.81 -24.50 -4.19
CA ARG A 43 7.14 -24.69 -2.90
C ARG A 43 7.01 -23.36 -2.16
N GLU A 44 8.09 -22.61 -2.00
CA GLU A 44 8.06 -21.32 -1.29
C GLU A 44 7.12 -20.32 -1.98
N LEU A 45 7.15 -20.24 -3.31
CA LEU A 45 6.25 -19.42 -4.10
C LEU A 45 4.77 -19.83 -3.89
N ALA A 46 4.47 -21.13 -3.91
CA ALA A 46 3.11 -21.64 -3.69
C ALA A 46 2.57 -21.23 -2.31
N TYR A 47 3.35 -21.37 -1.23
CA TYR A 47 2.92 -20.93 0.10
C TYR A 47 2.77 -19.41 0.20
N ARG A 48 3.62 -18.62 -0.50
CA ARG A 48 3.40 -17.17 -0.59
C ARG A 48 2.08 -16.85 -1.27
N ILE A 49 1.76 -17.51 -2.39
CA ILE A 49 0.48 -17.34 -3.10
C ILE A 49 -0.69 -17.73 -2.20
N PHE A 50 -0.63 -18.90 -1.55
CA PHE A 50 -1.67 -19.35 -0.63
C PHE A 50 -1.91 -18.35 0.50
N GLY A 51 -0.84 -17.84 1.12
CA GLY A 51 -0.92 -16.81 2.15
C GLY A 51 -1.58 -15.54 1.62
N TRP A 52 -1.17 -15.04 0.44
CA TRP A 52 -1.77 -13.82 -0.12
C TRP A 52 -3.28 -13.98 -0.37
N ILE A 53 -3.70 -15.08 -0.99
CA ILE A 53 -5.12 -15.34 -1.25
C ILE A 53 -5.90 -15.54 0.07
N ALA A 54 -5.29 -16.18 1.06
CA ALA A 54 -5.89 -16.47 2.36
C ALA A 54 -6.14 -15.20 3.19
N PHE A 55 -5.18 -14.27 3.23
CA PHE A 55 -5.21 -13.14 4.16
C PHE A 55 -5.64 -11.81 3.53
N MET A 56 -5.70 -11.71 2.20
CA MET A 56 -6.10 -10.46 1.53
C MET A 56 -7.48 -9.97 1.94
N ARG A 57 -7.62 -8.66 2.11
CA ARG A 57 -8.86 -8.00 2.53
C ARG A 57 -9.84 -7.77 1.37
N ARG A 58 -9.34 -7.84 0.15
CA ARG A 58 -10.10 -7.92 -1.09
C ARG A 58 -9.37 -8.83 -2.09
N PRO A 59 -10.07 -9.41 -3.07
CA PRO A 59 -9.42 -10.10 -4.17
C PRO A 59 -8.36 -9.21 -4.84
N LEU A 60 -7.16 -9.77 -5.03
CA LEU A 60 -6.09 -9.18 -5.81
C LEU A 60 -6.19 -9.64 -7.26
N THR A 61 -5.96 -8.70 -8.17
CA THR A 61 -5.72 -9.07 -9.57
C THR A 61 -4.41 -9.85 -9.68
N VAL A 62 -4.27 -10.65 -10.74
CA VAL A 62 -3.03 -11.34 -11.08
C VAL A 62 -1.85 -10.35 -11.10
N LEU A 63 -2.04 -9.18 -11.71
CA LEU A 63 -1.00 -8.15 -11.79
C LEU A 63 -0.63 -7.59 -10.41
N GLU A 64 -1.60 -7.29 -9.55
CA GLU A 64 -1.36 -6.84 -8.18
C GLU A 64 -0.58 -7.87 -7.37
N LEU A 65 -0.96 -9.15 -7.47
CA LEU A 65 -0.28 -10.22 -6.75
C LEU A 65 1.16 -10.43 -7.25
N ARG A 66 1.39 -10.36 -8.57
CA ARG A 66 2.75 -10.44 -9.13
C ARG A 66 3.64 -9.34 -8.58
N HIS A 67 3.13 -8.11 -8.50
CA HIS A 67 3.84 -7.00 -7.90
C HIS A 67 4.13 -7.25 -6.41
N ALA A 68 3.15 -7.73 -5.64
CA ALA A 68 3.32 -8.05 -4.23
C ALA A 68 4.38 -9.15 -4.00
N LEU A 69 4.41 -10.16 -4.88
CA LEU A 69 5.38 -11.26 -4.81
C LEU A 69 6.79 -10.84 -5.24
N ALA A 70 6.91 -9.83 -6.11
CA ALA A 70 8.19 -9.30 -6.60
C ALA A 70 8.88 -8.34 -5.62
N VAL A 71 8.20 -7.91 -4.54
CA VAL A 71 8.78 -7.00 -3.55
C VAL A 71 9.86 -7.71 -2.73
N GLU A 72 11.06 -7.12 -2.75
CA GLU A 72 12.16 -7.48 -1.85
C GLU A 72 12.21 -6.51 -0.67
N LEU A 73 12.26 -7.04 0.55
CA LEU A 73 12.27 -6.20 1.74
C LEU A 73 13.55 -5.37 1.84
N GLY A 74 13.41 -4.08 2.16
CA GLY A 74 14.53 -3.15 2.33
C GLY A 74 15.08 -2.56 1.03
N THR A 75 14.50 -2.87 -0.13
CA THR A 75 14.85 -2.24 -1.41
C THR A 75 13.94 -1.04 -1.69
N MET A 76 14.43 -0.09 -2.49
CA MET A 76 13.66 1.07 -2.95
C MET A 76 13.29 0.98 -4.44
N ILE A 77 13.58 -0.17 -5.09
CA ILE A 77 13.38 -0.40 -6.53
C ILE A 77 12.69 -1.75 -6.68
N LEU A 78 11.68 -1.80 -7.55
CA LEU A 78 11.07 -3.07 -7.95
C LEU A 78 11.87 -3.67 -9.09
N ASP A 79 12.50 -4.82 -8.85
CA ASP A 79 13.19 -5.57 -9.89
C ASP A 79 12.16 -6.19 -10.85
N PRO A 80 12.13 -5.81 -12.14
CA PRO A 80 11.22 -6.43 -13.11
C PRO A 80 11.48 -7.93 -13.30
N ASP A 81 12.70 -8.42 -13.05
CA ASP A 81 13.06 -9.84 -13.19
C ASP A 81 12.44 -10.71 -12.08
N ASN A 82 12.00 -10.09 -10.99
CA ASN A 82 11.26 -10.76 -9.92
C ASN A 82 9.76 -10.94 -10.21
N LEU A 83 9.25 -10.37 -11.30
CA LEU A 83 7.84 -10.54 -11.69
C LEU A 83 7.60 -11.95 -12.26
N CYS A 84 7.07 -12.85 -11.43
CA CYS A 84 6.70 -14.20 -11.85
C CYS A 84 5.71 -14.19 -13.04
N SER A 85 5.77 -15.19 -13.92
CA SER A 85 4.80 -15.32 -15.00
C SER A 85 3.41 -15.69 -14.47
N GLU A 86 2.36 -15.36 -15.23
CA GLU A 86 0.98 -15.69 -14.88
C GLU A 86 0.76 -17.21 -14.80
N ASP A 87 1.29 -17.96 -15.77
CA ASP A 87 1.22 -19.43 -15.79
C ASP A 87 1.90 -20.09 -14.57
N LEU A 88 2.93 -19.42 -14.01
CA LEU A 88 3.63 -19.95 -12.85
C LEU A 88 2.76 -19.89 -11.58
N LEU A 89 1.89 -18.87 -11.45
CA LEU A 89 1.04 -18.69 -10.27
C LEU A 89 0.11 -19.89 -10.05
N GLU A 90 -0.45 -20.46 -11.11
CA GLU A 90 -1.34 -21.61 -11.02
C GLU A 90 -0.60 -22.94 -10.95
N SER A 91 0.47 -23.09 -11.73
CA SER A 91 1.18 -24.36 -11.88
C SER A 91 1.82 -24.84 -10.56
N VAL A 92 2.41 -23.92 -9.78
CA VAL A 92 3.02 -24.27 -8.48
C VAL A 92 1.99 -24.60 -7.39
N CYS A 93 0.74 -24.14 -7.56
CA CYS A 93 -0.32 -24.26 -6.55
C CYS A 93 -1.05 -25.62 -6.54
N GLY A 94 -0.60 -26.59 -7.35
CA GLY A 94 -1.13 -27.96 -7.33
C GLY A 94 -2.61 -28.09 -7.71
N GLY A 95 -3.19 -27.07 -8.36
CA GLY A 95 -4.61 -27.00 -8.74
C GLY A 95 -5.55 -26.46 -7.65
N LEU A 96 -5.01 -25.91 -6.57
CA LEU A 96 -5.81 -25.28 -5.50
C LEU A 96 -6.24 -23.85 -5.83
N VAL A 97 -5.61 -23.24 -6.83
CA VAL A 97 -5.74 -21.84 -7.20
C VAL A 97 -6.10 -21.76 -8.68
N ILE A 98 -6.98 -20.82 -9.01
CA ILE A 98 -7.45 -20.55 -10.37
C ILE A 98 -7.50 -19.04 -10.62
N SER A 99 -7.23 -18.65 -11.86
CA SER A 99 -7.51 -17.31 -12.38
C SER A 99 -8.94 -17.24 -12.90
N VAL A 100 -9.63 -16.15 -12.59
CA VAL A 100 -10.99 -15.89 -13.07
C VAL A 100 -11.04 -14.52 -13.71
N ASP A 101 -11.31 -14.51 -15.00
CA ASP A 101 -11.59 -13.30 -15.75
C ASP A 101 -12.94 -12.73 -15.33
N GLN A 102 -12.96 -11.45 -15.00
CA GLN A 102 -14.19 -10.70 -14.75
C GLN A 102 -14.44 -9.69 -15.86
N ILE A 103 -15.68 -9.23 -15.94
CA ILE A 103 -16.09 -8.22 -16.91
C ILE A 103 -15.38 -6.91 -16.56
N TRP A 104 -14.93 -6.19 -17.58
CA TRP A 104 -14.37 -4.85 -17.45
C TRP A 104 -15.20 -3.96 -16.49
N PRO A 105 -14.58 -3.18 -15.58
CA PRO A 105 -13.17 -2.78 -15.53
C PRO A 105 -12.27 -3.68 -14.68
N THR A 106 -12.82 -4.76 -14.12
CA THR A 106 -12.12 -5.59 -13.14
C THR A 106 -11.31 -6.66 -13.87
N GLY A 107 -9.98 -6.63 -13.73
CA GLY A 107 -9.06 -7.55 -14.42
C GLY A 107 -9.18 -9.01 -13.96
N THR A 108 -8.23 -9.84 -14.35
CA THR A 108 -8.17 -11.25 -13.94
C THR A 108 -7.78 -11.36 -12.46
N PHE A 109 -8.57 -12.07 -11.66
CA PHE A 109 -8.31 -12.27 -10.23
C PHE A 109 -7.84 -13.68 -9.94
N LEU A 110 -6.93 -13.81 -8.97
CA LEU A 110 -6.48 -15.09 -8.48
C LEU A 110 -7.27 -15.46 -7.21
N ARG A 111 -7.85 -16.66 -7.16
CA ARG A 111 -8.59 -17.17 -5.99
C ARG A 111 -8.44 -18.66 -5.79
N PHE A 112 -8.80 -19.14 -4.61
CA PHE A 112 -8.94 -20.58 -4.39
C PHE A 112 -10.03 -21.18 -5.28
N VAL A 113 -9.80 -22.41 -5.74
CA VAL A 113 -10.70 -23.16 -6.63
C VAL A 113 -12.10 -23.33 -6.04
N HIS A 114 -12.21 -23.40 -4.71
CA HIS A 114 -13.47 -23.59 -4.01
C HIS A 114 -13.42 -22.99 -2.60
N TYR A 115 -14.58 -22.58 -2.06
CA TYR A 115 -14.68 -21.94 -0.74
C TYR A 115 -14.15 -22.83 0.40
N THR A 116 -14.36 -24.15 0.32
CA THR A 116 -13.84 -25.11 1.31
C THR A 116 -12.31 -25.15 1.37
N THR A 117 -11.63 -24.76 0.29
CA THR A 117 -10.17 -24.64 0.26
C THR A 117 -9.73 -23.44 1.09
N GLN A 118 -10.46 -22.33 0.97
CA GLN A 118 -10.25 -21.14 1.79
C GLN A 118 -10.49 -21.45 3.27
N GLU A 119 -11.58 -22.14 3.61
CA GLU A 119 -11.85 -22.58 4.99
C GLU A 119 -10.74 -23.46 5.56
N TYR A 120 -10.20 -24.39 4.76
CA TYR A 120 -9.08 -25.23 5.17
C TYR A 120 -7.84 -24.38 5.53
N PHE A 121 -7.42 -23.46 4.65
CA PHE A 121 -6.27 -22.59 4.94
C PHE A 121 -6.53 -21.65 6.12
N MET A 122 -7.76 -21.15 6.29
CA MET A 122 -8.15 -20.34 7.45
C MET A 122 -8.12 -21.14 8.77
N SER A 123 -8.49 -22.42 8.74
CA SER A 123 -8.44 -23.29 9.92
C SER A 123 -7.01 -23.63 10.36
N GLN A 124 -6.05 -23.58 9.44
CA GLN A 124 -4.63 -23.91 9.67
C GLN A 124 -3.72 -22.67 9.62
N LYS A 125 -4.30 -21.46 9.62
CA LYS A 125 -3.59 -20.21 9.34
C LYS A 125 -2.41 -19.98 10.28
N ASP A 126 -2.55 -20.31 11.56
CA ASP A 126 -1.51 -20.05 12.57
C ASP A 126 -0.34 -21.05 12.44
N ILE A 127 -0.60 -22.23 11.86
CA ILE A 127 0.40 -23.29 11.64
C ILE A 127 1.13 -23.06 10.32
N LEU A 128 0.38 -22.82 9.24
CA LEU A 128 0.93 -22.66 7.88
C LEU A 128 1.53 -21.26 7.66
N PHE A 129 0.99 -20.23 8.33
CA PHE A 129 1.27 -18.83 8.05
C PHE A 129 1.46 -17.96 9.30
N PRO A 130 2.30 -18.37 10.28
CA PRO A 130 2.39 -17.72 11.59
C PRO A 130 2.79 -16.24 11.54
N GLN A 131 3.50 -15.80 10.49
CA GLN A 131 4.03 -14.44 10.35
C GLN A 131 3.53 -13.74 9.09
N PHE A 132 2.48 -14.26 8.44
CA PHE A 132 2.12 -13.79 7.11
C PHE A 132 1.48 -12.40 7.13
N GLN A 133 0.78 -12.04 8.20
CA GLN A 133 0.33 -10.65 8.41
C GLN A 133 1.53 -9.68 8.45
N LYS A 134 2.64 -10.07 9.10
CA LYS A 134 3.89 -9.30 9.10
C LYS A 134 4.46 -9.19 7.70
N THR A 135 4.48 -10.29 6.95
CA THR A 135 4.92 -10.30 5.54
C THR A 135 4.10 -9.31 4.70
N ILE A 136 2.76 -9.35 4.77
CA ILE A 136 1.90 -8.45 3.99
C ILE A 136 2.18 -7.00 4.38
N THR A 137 2.21 -6.69 5.68
CA THR A 137 2.48 -5.32 6.17
C THR A 137 3.84 -4.83 5.66
N SER A 138 4.92 -5.60 5.85
CA SER A 138 6.26 -5.24 5.37
C SER A 138 6.31 -5.08 3.85
N THR A 139 5.62 -5.94 3.09
CA THR A 139 5.52 -5.82 1.63
C THR A 139 4.80 -4.55 1.22
N CYS A 140 3.66 -4.21 1.84
CA CYS A 140 2.94 -2.97 1.56
C CYS A 140 3.77 -1.73 1.88
N LEU A 141 4.41 -1.69 3.07
CA LEU A 141 5.27 -0.57 3.49
C LEU A 141 6.46 -0.39 2.53
N THR A 142 7.09 -1.49 2.11
CA THR A 142 8.19 -1.47 1.16
C THR A 142 7.72 -1.01 -0.21
N TYR A 143 6.60 -1.56 -0.71
CA TYR A 143 6.03 -1.19 -2.02
C TYR A 143 5.65 0.30 -2.08
N MET A 144 5.08 0.82 -1.01
CA MET A 144 4.78 2.24 -0.86
C MET A 144 6.04 3.11 -0.82
N SER A 145 7.16 2.57 -0.32
CA SER A 145 8.44 3.26 -0.25
C SER A 145 9.25 3.23 -1.56
N LEU A 146 8.78 2.49 -2.58
CA LEU A 146 9.47 2.36 -3.85
C LEU A 146 9.54 3.69 -4.59
N ASP A 147 10.71 3.96 -5.18
CA ASP A 147 10.90 5.10 -6.06
C ASP A 147 10.47 4.73 -7.48
N PHE A 148 9.16 4.89 -7.76
CA PHE A 148 8.61 4.60 -9.07
C PHE A 148 9.27 5.44 -10.17
N GLU A 149 9.71 6.67 -9.89
CA GLU A 149 10.37 7.54 -10.88
C GLU A 149 11.71 6.97 -11.38
N ARG A 150 12.50 6.37 -10.48
CA ARG A 150 13.82 5.79 -10.81
C ARG A 150 13.71 4.39 -11.41
N SER A 151 12.69 3.64 -11.01
CA SER A 151 12.41 2.28 -11.51
C SER A 151 12.11 2.26 -13.02
N TYR A 152 11.65 3.38 -13.61
CA TYR A 152 11.41 3.49 -15.05
C TYR A 152 12.63 3.95 -15.87
N HIS A 153 13.70 4.44 -15.23
CA HIS A 153 14.88 4.99 -15.91
C HIS A 153 16.08 4.04 -15.99
N ASN A 154 16.23 3.09 -15.07
CA ASN A 154 17.43 2.24 -15.01
C ASN A 154 17.48 1.06 -16.00
N ASN A 155 16.44 0.83 -16.81
CA ASN A 155 16.40 -0.28 -17.78
C ASN A 155 16.99 0.07 -19.17
N GLY A 156 17.74 1.18 -19.28
CA GLY A 156 18.20 1.74 -20.56
C GLY A 156 19.66 1.51 -20.95
N ASP A 157 20.58 1.30 -20.02
CA ASP A 157 21.99 1.65 -20.27
C ASP A 157 23.03 0.52 -20.14
N ASP A 158 22.64 -0.76 -20.20
CA ASP A 158 23.62 -1.86 -20.24
C ASP A 158 23.51 -2.70 -21.52
N ASN A 159 24.12 -2.20 -22.61
CA ASN A 159 24.95 -2.98 -23.55
C ASN A 159 25.28 -2.19 -24.84
N SER A 160 26.53 -1.77 -25.01
CA SER A 160 27.39 -2.23 -26.12
C SER A 160 28.75 -1.53 -26.11
N SER A 161 29.74 -2.21 -25.53
CA SER A 161 31.09 -2.14 -26.05
C SER A 161 31.18 -2.89 -27.38
N ASN A 162 31.96 -2.31 -28.30
CA ASN A 162 32.54 -2.89 -29.53
C ASN A 162 31.65 -2.88 -30.79
N ASN A 163 31.87 -1.92 -31.70
CA ASN A 163 32.71 -2.19 -32.87
C ASN A 163 32.91 -0.96 -33.78
N SER A 164 34.13 -0.93 -34.32
CA SER A 164 34.56 -0.45 -35.64
C SER A 164 34.38 1.03 -36.03
N ASP A 165 35.55 1.66 -36.10
CA ASP A 165 36.14 2.28 -37.29
C ASP A 165 35.52 3.55 -37.90
N ASN A 166 36.43 4.54 -38.01
CA ASN A 166 36.61 5.49 -39.12
C ASN A 166 35.45 6.48 -39.35
N ASP A 167 35.66 7.78 -39.58
CA ASP A 167 36.78 8.45 -40.22
C ASP A 167 36.66 9.96 -39.91
N ASN A 168 37.82 10.60 -39.85
CA ASN A 168 38.12 11.91 -40.45
C ASN A 168 37.03 13.02 -40.43
N ASN A 169 37.30 14.12 -39.72
CA ASN A 169 38.02 15.26 -40.30
C ASN A 169 37.79 16.56 -39.49
N ASN A 170 38.92 17.12 -39.05
CA ASN A 170 39.33 18.50 -39.29
C ASN A 170 38.41 19.67 -38.91
N ASN A 171 38.92 20.41 -37.91
CA ASN A 171 39.52 21.74 -38.08
C ASN A 171 38.84 22.91 -37.33
N THR A 172 39.57 23.33 -36.29
CA THR A 172 40.03 24.71 -36.00
C THR A 172 38.98 25.80 -35.82
N SER A 173 38.94 26.42 -34.63
CA SER A 173 39.75 27.63 -34.33
C SER A 173 39.32 28.35 -33.05
N ASN A 174 40.34 28.79 -32.29
CA ASN A 174 40.41 30.02 -31.49
C ASN A 174 39.72 30.14 -30.10
N SER A 175 40.51 29.77 -29.08
CA SER A 175 41.23 30.69 -28.18
C SER A 175 40.59 32.06 -27.87
N LYS A 176 40.22 32.28 -26.60
CA LYS A 176 40.98 33.13 -25.64
C LYS A 176 40.27 33.29 -24.27
N ASN A 177 41.08 33.10 -23.24
CA ASN A 177 41.18 33.88 -22.00
C ASN A 177 40.07 33.88 -20.93
N ASN A 178 40.42 33.17 -19.85
CA ASN A 178 40.69 33.67 -18.49
C ASN A 178 39.57 34.21 -17.58
N SER A 179 39.71 33.77 -16.33
CA SER A 179 39.33 34.40 -15.07
C SER A 179 37.94 34.14 -14.48
N ASN A 180 37.96 33.24 -13.48
CA ASN A 180 37.49 33.45 -12.11
C ASN A 180 36.04 33.87 -11.82
N LYS A 181 35.51 33.15 -10.82
CA LYS A 181 34.35 33.42 -9.95
C LYS A 181 33.00 32.91 -10.45
N ARG A 182 32.69 31.69 -9.98
CA ARG A 182 31.34 31.18 -9.73
C ARG A 182 30.54 32.24 -8.97
N CYS A 183 29.46 32.73 -9.58
CA CYS A 183 28.23 33.23 -8.93
C CYS A 183 27.29 33.75 -10.01
N ILE A 184 26.43 32.91 -10.62
CA ILE A 184 25.25 33.35 -11.38
C ILE A 184 24.20 32.23 -11.20
N GLN A 185 23.17 32.42 -10.36
CA GLN A 185 21.87 33.02 -10.73
C GLN A 185 21.17 32.16 -11.80
N VAL A 186 20.34 31.20 -11.38
CA VAL A 186 19.50 30.46 -12.33
C VAL A 186 18.17 31.20 -12.48
N HIS A 187 18.00 31.75 -13.68
CA HIS A 187 16.78 32.32 -14.20
C HIS A 187 15.68 31.27 -14.35
N VAL A 188 14.45 31.70 -14.11
CA VAL A 188 13.21 31.03 -14.47
C VAL A 188 13.10 30.96 -16.00
N GLY A 189 12.85 29.76 -16.53
CA GLY A 189 12.62 29.51 -17.95
C GLY A 189 11.50 28.48 -18.15
N SER A 190 10.43 28.94 -18.79
CA SER A 190 9.20 28.21 -19.10
C SER A 190 9.30 27.42 -20.42
N ALA A 191 8.42 26.42 -20.54
CA ALA A 191 7.80 25.87 -21.76
C ALA A 191 8.43 24.65 -22.46
N THR A 192 7.64 23.56 -22.41
CA THR A 192 7.17 22.73 -23.54
C THR A 192 8.16 22.13 -24.54
N SER A 193 8.08 20.80 -24.68
CA SER A 193 7.86 20.04 -25.93
C SER A 193 8.75 18.81 -26.05
N SER A 194 8.08 17.66 -26.18
CA SER A 194 8.35 16.62 -27.16
C SER A 194 9.74 15.99 -27.19
N VAL A 195 9.87 14.76 -26.68
CA VAL A 195 10.84 13.81 -27.26
C VAL A 195 10.15 12.48 -27.55
N LYS A 196 10.19 12.16 -28.84
CA LYS A 196 9.72 10.97 -29.53
C LYS A 196 10.94 10.06 -29.76
N TYR A 197 10.80 8.76 -29.45
CA TYR A 197 11.65 7.59 -29.84
C TYR A 197 13.09 7.58 -29.27
N LEU A 198 13.59 6.51 -28.64
CA LEU A 198 13.86 5.12 -29.10
C LEU A 198 13.89 4.17 -27.86
N SER A 199 13.22 3.00 -27.80
CA SER A 199 13.61 1.67 -28.34
C SER A 199 14.94 1.15 -27.76
N SER A 200 15.10 -0.02 -27.12
CA SER A 200 14.25 -1.21 -26.90
C SER A 200 14.91 -2.16 -25.87
N ALA A 201 14.21 -2.52 -24.78
CA ALA A 201 14.24 -3.81 -24.05
C ALA A 201 13.33 -3.62 -22.80
N CYS A 202 12.52 -4.62 -22.45
CA CYS A 202 11.43 -4.54 -21.46
C CYS A 202 10.29 -3.56 -21.81
N LYS A 203 9.47 -3.91 -22.81
CA LYS A 203 8.19 -3.21 -23.05
C LYS A 203 7.21 -3.52 -21.90
N TYR A 204 7.17 -2.67 -20.88
CA TYR A 204 5.90 -2.40 -20.21
C TYR A 204 4.88 -2.03 -21.31
N PRO A 205 3.67 -2.62 -21.35
CA PRO A 205 2.67 -2.23 -22.33
C PRO A 205 2.46 -0.72 -22.26
N ARG A 206 2.44 -0.03 -23.41
CA ARG A 206 2.34 1.44 -23.52
C ARG A 206 1.08 2.04 -22.85
N GLU A 207 0.18 1.20 -22.36
CA GLU A 207 -1.03 1.56 -21.63
C GLU A 207 -0.76 1.95 -20.16
N TYR A 208 0.41 1.62 -19.57
CA TYR A 208 0.69 1.83 -18.15
C TYR A 208 1.43 3.12 -17.79
N HIS A 209 1.85 3.95 -18.76
CA HIS A 209 2.60 5.18 -18.48
C HIS A 209 1.80 6.28 -17.75
N ASN A 210 0.47 6.12 -17.63
CA ASN A 210 -0.42 7.03 -16.90
C ASN A 210 -1.24 6.33 -15.79
N LEU A 211 -0.95 5.06 -15.48
CA LEU A 211 -1.70 4.28 -14.48
C LEU A 211 -0.89 4.18 -13.18
N LYS A 212 -1.55 4.38 -12.04
CA LYS A 212 -0.98 4.16 -10.71
C LYS A 212 -0.37 2.74 -10.66
N PRO A 213 0.79 2.53 -10.01
CA PRO A 213 1.40 1.20 -9.89
C PRO A 213 0.37 0.18 -9.37
N PRO A 214 0.26 -1.03 -9.97
CA PRO A 214 -0.87 -1.93 -9.76
C PRO A 214 -1.18 -2.21 -8.28
N PHE A 215 -0.16 -2.57 -7.50
CA PHE A 215 -0.33 -2.94 -6.09
C PHE A 215 -0.40 -1.73 -5.13
N LEU A 216 -0.26 -0.49 -5.62
CA LEU A 216 -0.19 0.70 -4.79
C LEU A 216 -1.50 0.96 -4.06
N CYS A 217 -2.64 0.86 -4.76
CA CYS A 217 -3.95 1.08 -4.15
C CYS A 217 -4.23 0.06 -3.04
N TYR A 218 -3.93 -1.23 -3.27
CA TYR A 218 -4.06 -2.22 -2.22
C TYR A 218 -3.18 -1.89 -1.02
N SER A 219 -1.90 -1.57 -1.27
CA SER A 219 -0.95 -1.24 -0.21
C SER A 219 -1.46 -0.07 0.64
N LEU A 220 -1.91 1.02 0.01
CA LEU A 220 -2.41 2.22 0.69
C LEU A 220 -3.67 1.98 1.51
N ASP A 221 -4.61 1.21 0.97
CA ASP A 221 -5.92 1.03 1.58
C ASP A 221 -5.90 -0.02 2.69
N TYR A 222 -5.04 -1.04 2.58
CA TYR A 222 -5.16 -2.26 3.39
C TYR A 222 -4.01 -2.55 4.35
N TRP A 223 -2.82 -1.96 4.18
CA TRP A 223 -1.66 -2.27 5.04
C TRP A 223 -1.96 -2.17 6.53
N ARG A 224 -2.75 -1.17 6.94
CA ARG A 224 -3.09 -0.94 8.35
C ARG A 224 -3.89 -2.06 8.99
N TYR A 225 -4.77 -2.72 8.22
CA TYR A 225 -5.57 -3.84 8.74
C TYR A 225 -4.68 -5.05 9.00
N HIS A 226 -3.63 -5.22 8.19
CA HIS A 226 -2.62 -6.25 8.42
C HIS A 226 -1.73 -5.87 9.62
N ALA A 227 -1.37 -4.59 9.76
CA ALA A 227 -0.61 -4.09 10.90
C ALA A 227 -1.35 -4.22 12.23
N SER A 228 -2.67 -3.95 12.26
CA SER A 228 -3.47 -4.02 13.50
C SER A 228 -3.57 -5.43 14.09
N GLU A 229 -3.48 -6.47 13.25
CA GLU A 229 -3.47 -7.88 13.69
C GLU A 229 -2.13 -8.26 14.36
N LEU A 230 -1.09 -7.43 14.22
CA LEU A 230 0.26 -7.69 14.74
C LEU A 230 0.53 -7.03 16.10
N GLN A 231 -0.50 -6.45 16.72
CA GLN A 231 -0.38 -5.74 18.00
C GLN A 231 0.78 -4.73 17.96
N HIS A 232 1.76 -4.86 18.86
CA HIS A 232 2.92 -3.97 19.00
C HIS A 232 4.18 -4.48 18.27
N SER A 233 4.10 -5.56 17.48
CA SER A 233 5.29 -6.22 16.91
C SER A 233 5.97 -5.44 15.79
N MET A 234 5.34 -4.42 15.22
CA MET A 234 5.86 -3.66 14.06
C MET A 234 5.95 -2.15 14.31
N VAL A 235 5.99 -1.72 15.58
CA VAL A 235 5.97 -0.29 15.93
C VAL A 235 7.16 0.45 15.30
N ASP A 236 8.38 -0.09 15.45
CA ASP A 236 9.59 0.54 14.93
C ASP A 236 9.61 0.59 13.40
N GLU A 237 9.21 -0.50 12.72
CA GLU A 237 9.15 -0.53 11.25
C GLU A 237 8.11 0.45 10.69
N ILE A 238 6.97 0.61 11.37
CA ILE A 238 5.92 1.56 10.98
C ILE A 238 6.38 2.99 11.21
N ILE A 239 6.99 3.30 12.36
CA ILE A 239 7.53 4.63 12.65
C ILE A 239 8.63 4.97 11.65
N ALA A 240 9.56 4.05 11.36
CA ALA A 240 10.61 4.27 10.36
C ALA A 240 10.03 4.56 8.97
N PHE A 241 8.92 3.90 8.59
CA PHE A 241 8.21 4.21 7.35
C PHE A 241 7.56 5.59 7.38
N LEU A 242 6.89 5.96 8.46
CA LEU A 242 6.21 7.26 8.60
C LEU A 242 7.20 8.44 8.64
N ASP A 243 8.37 8.24 9.25
CA ASP A 243 9.46 9.22 9.27
C ASP A 243 10.21 9.30 7.93
N SER A 244 10.03 8.31 7.04
CA SER A 244 10.73 8.29 5.76
C SER A 244 10.24 9.40 4.82
N VAL A 245 11.16 9.91 3.99
CA VAL A 245 10.86 10.88 2.92
C VAL A 245 9.80 10.35 1.95
N CYS A 246 9.66 9.02 1.83
CA CYS A 246 8.67 8.36 0.99
C CYS A 246 7.23 8.59 1.47
N CYS A 247 7.00 8.76 2.77
CA CYS A 247 5.70 9.14 3.32
C CYS A 247 5.21 10.48 2.73
N GLY A 248 6.13 11.43 2.50
CA GLY A 248 5.87 12.72 1.86
C GLY A 248 5.55 12.66 0.35
N LYS A 249 5.94 11.60 -0.36
CA LYS A 249 5.49 11.36 -1.76
C LYS A 249 4.07 10.78 -1.77
N ILE A 250 3.77 9.89 -0.82
CA ILE A 250 2.47 9.25 -0.67
C ILE A 250 1.40 10.24 -0.21
N THR A 251 1.70 11.20 0.67
CA THR A 251 0.78 12.30 1.02
C THR A 251 0.33 13.04 -0.22
N LYS A 252 1.26 13.36 -1.13
CA LYS A 252 0.94 14.10 -2.36
C LYS A 252 0.00 13.30 -3.28
N ILE A 253 0.14 11.97 -3.31
CA ILE A 253 -0.70 11.07 -4.12
C ILE A 253 -2.06 10.80 -3.45
N CYS A 254 -2.10 10.68 -2.13
CA CYS A 254 -3.29 10.29 -1.37
C CYS A 254 -4.10 11.50 -0.88
N CYS A 255 -3.47 12.66 -0.79
CA CYS A 255 -3.99 13.82 -0.10
C CYS A 255 -3.71 15.12 -0.86
N ASP A 256 -4.34 15.32 -2.02
CA ASP A 256 -4.51 16.65 -2.66
C ASP A 256 -5.13 17.70 -1.71
N LYS A 257 -5.65 17.27 -0.55
CA LYS A 257 -6.39 18.09 0.41
C LYS A 257 -5.67 18.37 1.74
N ILE A 258 -4.54 17.74 2.06
CA ILE A 258 -3.96 17.78 3.42
C ILE A 258 -2.65 18.57 3.52
N VAL A 259 -1.80 18.70 2.49
CA VAL A 259 -0.45 19.26 2.71
C VAL A 259 0.11 20.12 1.58
N SER A 260 0.47 21.36 1.94
CA SER A 260 1.35 22.29 1.23
C SER A 260 2.70 22.48 1.96
N THR A 261 3.19 21.48 2.71
CA THR A 261 4.43 21.59 3.48
C THR A 261 5.45 20.49 3.13
N GLU A 262 6.73 20.87 3.18
CA GLU A 262 7.90 20.06 2.81
C GLU A 262 8.35 19.07 3.90
N ALA A 263 7.63 18.97 5.03
CA ALA A 263 8.04 18.21 6.23
C ALA A 263 7.21 16.92 6.45
N PRO A 264 7.80 15.87 7.06
CA PRO A 264 7.12 14.60 7.31
C PRO A 264 5.99 14.76 8.35
N VAL A 265 4.84 14.14 8.08
CA VAL A 265 3.62 14.29 8.88
C VAL A 265 3.23 12.95 9.55
N ALA A 266 4.19 12.29 10.18
CA ALA A 266 4.01 10.96 10.77
C ALA A 266 2.79 10.90 11.71
N LEU A 267 2.63 11.92 12.55
CA LEU A 267 1.57 12.01 13.54
C LEU A 267 0.17 12.10 12.91
N HIS A 268 -0.05 12.96 11.90
CA HIS A 268 -1.37 13.03 11.25
C HIS A 268 -1.68 11.77 10.43
N PHE A 269 -0.68 11.09 9.88
CA PHE A 269 -0.89 9.78 9.27
C PHE A 269 -1.37 8.75 10.28
N ALA A 270 -0.68 8.66 11.42
CA ALA A 270 -1.08 7.74 12.48
C ALA A 270 -2.54 7.98 12.90
N VAL A 271 -2.94 9.24 13.02
CA VAL A 271 -4.33 9.62 13.34
C VAL A 271 -5.31 9.32 12.20
N GLN A 272 -4.98 9.68 10.95
CA GLN A 272 -5.83 9.47 9.78
C GLN A 272 -6.12 7.99 9.54
N TYR A 273 -5.12 7.13 9.74
CA TYR A 273 -5.21 5.69 9.54
C TYR A 273 -5.53 4.92 10.83
N ASP A 274 -5.87 5.62 11.90
CA ASP A 274 -6.38 5.04 13.14
C ASP A 274 -5.40 4.10 13.85
N LEU A 275 -4.12 4.49 13.85
CA LEU A 275 -3.04 3.77 14.50
C LEU A 275 -2.88 4.29 15.93
N LEU A 276 -3.81 3.92 16.83
CA LEU A 276 -3.87 4.41 18.21
C LEU A 276 -2.53 4.34 18.93
N HIS A 277 -1.94 3.16 19.03
CA HIS A 277 -0.69 2.98 19.74
C HIS A 277 0.50 3.73 19.10
N ILE A 278 0.56 3.79 17.77
CA ILE A 278 1.59 4.57 17.08
C ILE A 278 1.41 6.07 17.37
N THR A 279 0.16 6.53 17.44
CA THR A 279 -0.17 7.91 17.80
C THR A 279 0.30 8.24 19.22
N GLU A 280 0.08 7.35 20.20
CA GLU A 280 0.61 7.49 21.56
C GLU A 280 2.13 7.64 21.56
N VAL A 281 2.83 6.72 20.88
CA VAL A 281 4.30 6.72 20.82
C VAL A 281 4.83 8.00 20.17
N LEU A 282 4.21 8.48 19.09
CA LEU A 282 4.62 9.71 18.42
C LEU A 282 4.36 10.95 19.27
N LEU A 283 3.24 11.00 20.00
CA LEU A 283 2.96 12.10 20.94
C LEU A 283 3.93 12.07 22.13
N ASP A 284 4.25 10.90 22.66
CA ASP A 284 5.22 10.73 23.76
C ASP A 284 6.65 11.08 23.32
N ARG A 285 6.97 10.88 22.03
CA ARG A 285 8.20 11.36 21.40
C ARG A 285 8.27 12.89 21.30
N GLY A 286 7.13 13.58 21.44
CA GLY A 286 7.03 15.04 21.35
C GLY A 286 6.85 15.55 19.92
N ASP A 287 6.32 14.74 19.01
CA ASP A 287 5.99 15.17 17.66
C ASP A 287 4.94 16.30 17.68
N ASP A 288 5.17 17.34 16.87
CA ASP A 288 4.32 18.52 16.88
C ASP A 288 2.94 18.26 16.21
N PRO A 289 1.82 18.38 16.94
CA PRO A 289 0.47 18.17 16.41
C PRO A 289 0.01 19.26 15.42
N CYS A 290 0.76 20.36 15.29
CA CYS A 290 0.41 21.53 14.48
C CYS A 290 1.12 21.58 13.10
N GLN A 291 1.83 20.53 12.69
CA GLN A 291 2.61 20.53 11.43
C GLN A 291 1.78 20.57 10.13
N CYS A 292 0.45 20.43 10.21
CA CYS A 292 -0.46 20.46 9.06
C CYS A 292 -1.50 21.58 9.14
N GLU A 293 -1.98 21.99 7.95
CA GLU A 293 -3.09 22.94 7.82
C GLU A 293 -4.40 22.46 8.45
N THR A 294 -4.59 21.12 8.49
CA THR A 294 -5.72 20.50 9.18
C THR A 294 -5.27 20.13 10.60
N PRO A 295 -5.90 20.69 11.64
CA PRO A 295 -5.57 20.36 13.02
C PRO A 295 -5.72 18.86 13.29
N LEU A 296 -4.82 18.30 14.11
CA LEU A 296 -4.77 16.85 14.39
C LEU A 296 -6.11 16.29 14.87
N LEU A 297 -6.80 17.02 15.77
CA LEU A 297 -8.11 16.62 16.28
C LEU A 297 -9.18 16.62 15.17
N VAL A 298 -9.12 17.51 14.18
CA VAL A 298 -10.03 17.50 13.02
C VAL A 298 -9.76 16.28 12.13
N THR A 299 -8.50 15.86 12.01
CA THR A 299 -8.14 14.61 11.29
C THR A 299 -8.74 13.38 11.99
N ALA A 300 -8.66 13.30 13.32
CA ALA A 300 -9.29 12.22 14.09
C ALA A 300 -10.82 12.21 13.94
N ILE A 301 -11.44 13.40 13.92
CA ILE A 301 -12.89 13.51 13.71
C ILE A 301 -13.30 12.98 12.33
N ASN A 302 -12.48 13.22 11.29
CA ASN A 302 -12.74 12.70 9.94
C ASN A 302 -12.58 11.18 9.83
N SER A 303 -11.71 10.55 10.62
CA SER A 303 -11.58 9.10 10.63
C SER A 303 -12.78 8.42 11.31
N GLY A 304 -13.52 9.17 12.15
CA GLY A 304 -14.71 8.68 12.83
C GLY A 304 -14.40 7.78 14.04
N ASN A 305 -13.14 7.62 14.42
CA ASN A 305 -12.77 6.80 15.57
C ASN A 305 -12.92 7.58 16.88
N LEU A 306 -13.86 7.14 17.73
CA LEU A 306 -14.16 7.76 19.03
C LEU A 306 -12.99 7.65 20.02
N GLU A 307 -12.30 6.51 20.04
CA GLU A 307 -11.17 6.27 20.95
C GLU A 307 -9.99 7.15 20.58
N MET A 308 -9.73 7.36 19.28
CA MET A 308 -8.71 8.31 18.81
C MET A 308 -9.03 9.74 19.24
N VAL A 309 -10.30 10.15 19.15
CA VAL A 309 -10.73 11.49 19.61
C VAL A 309 -10.54 11.64 21.12
N LYS A 310 -10.94 10.65 21.93
CA LYS A 310 -10.75 10.67 23.39
C LYS A 310 -9.27 10.74 23.76
N LEU A 311 -8.45 9.88 23.15
CA LEU A 311 -7.00 9.85 23.34
C LEU A 311 -6.41 11.24 23.12
N LEU A 312 -6.73 11.90 22.00
CA LEU A 312 -6.21 13.25 21.72
C LEU A 312 -6.74 14.32 22.68
N LEU A 313 -7.99 14.22 23.17
CA LEU A 313 -8.56 15.18 24.13
C LEU A 313 -7.94 15.06 25.53
N ASP A 314 -7.43 13.88 25.89
CA ASP A 314 -6.75 13.65 27.18
C ASP A 314 -5.30 14.18 27.19
N ARG A 315 -4.76 14.55 26.02
CA ARG A 315 -3.40 15.10 25.88
C ARG A 315 -3.37 16.60 26.12
N LYS A 316 -2.45 17.06 26.96
CA LYS A 316 -2.35 18.47 27.38
C LYS A 316 -1.80 19.37 26.27
N GLU A 317 -1.02 18.80 25.38
CA GLU A 317 -0.40 19.45 24.22
C GLU A 317 -1.39 19.69 23.07
N ILE A 318 -2.59 19.13 23.12
CA ILE A 318 -3.63 19.30 22.10
C ILE A 318 -4.65 20.35 22.56
N ASP A 319 -4.70 21.50 21.87
CA ASP A 319 -5.77 22.47 22.07
C ASP A 319 -7.03 22.03 21.31
N PRO A 320 -8.13 21.66 22.00
CA PRO A 320 -9.34 21.18 21.36
C PRO A 320 -10.12 22.27 20.63
N ASN A 321 -9.67 23.52 20.67
CA ASN A 321 -10.26 24.66 19.95
C ASN A 321 -9.43 25.09 18.73
N THR A 322 -8.37 24.36 18.39
CA THR A 322 -7.51 24.67 17.24
C THR A 322 -8.32 24.76 15.95
N ARG A 323 -8.26 25.90 15.27
CA ARG A 323 -9.09 26.18 14.09
C ARG A 323 -8.45 25.64 12.82
N ASN A 324 -9.28 25.06 11.94
CA ASN A 324 -8.81 24.62 10.63
C ASN A 324 -8.49 25.79 9.68
N SER A 325 -7.57 25.59 8.74
CA SER A 325 -7.14 26.64 7.81
C SER A 325 -8.28 27.14 6.90
N LYS A 326 -9.14 26.24 6.42
CA LYS A 326 -10.11 26.51 5.34
C LYS A 326 -11.27 27.41 5.76
N LYS A 327 -11.93 27.11 6.88
CA LYS A 327 -13.11 27.84 7.36
C LYS A 327 -12.90 28.48 8.73
N GLN A 328 -11.73 28.30 9.35
CA GLN A 328 -11.48 28.70 10.74
C GLN A 328 -12.47 28.02 11.71
N GLN A 329 -12.91 26.80 11.39
CA GLN A 329 -13.80 26.02 12.26
C GLN A 329 -13.01 25.37 13.39
N THR A 330 -13.59 25.36 14.58
CA THR A 330 -13.14 24.50 15.67
C THR A 330 -13.50 23.05 15.40
N PRO A 331 -12.87 22.08 16.07
CA PRO A 331 -13.22 20.66 16.00
C PRO A 331 -14.71 20.42 16.29
N LEU A 332 -15.30 21.15 17.24
CA LEU A 332 -16.73 21.08 17.53
C LEU A 332 -17.61 21.58 16.37
N SER A 333 -17.35 22.77 15.81
CA SER A 333 -18.16 23.25 14.68
C SER A 333 -17.99 22.39 13.43
N TYR A 334 -16.82 21.78 13.25
CA TYR A 334 -16.57 20.80 12.21
C TYR A 334 -17.38 19.51 12.42
N ALA A 335 -17.36 18.92 13.63
CA ALA A 335 -18.14 17.72 13.95
C ALA A 335 -19.65 17.93 13.78
N VAL A 336 -20.16 19.11 14.18
CA VAL A 336 -21.57 19.49 13.98
C VAL A 336 -21.90 19.64 12.49
N GLU A 337 -21.05 20.32 11.70
CA GLU A 337 -21.29 20.45 10.25
C GLU A 337 -21.35 19.10 9.53
N ARG A 338 -20.61 18.10 10.04
CA ARG A 338 -20.54 16.72 9.54
C ARG A 338 -21.57 15.77 10.16
N GLU A 339 -22.40 16.25 11.10
CA GLU A 339 -23.44 15.47 11.78
C GLU A 339 -22.88 14.26 12.57
N PHE A 340 -21.65 14.38 13.09
CA PHE A 340 -21.02 13.34 13.90
C PHE A 340 -21.45 13.40 15.37
N THR A 341 -22.71 13.03 15.63
CA THR A 341 -23.38 13.17 16.94
C THR A 341 -22.59 12.61 18.13
N GLN A 342 -22.09 11.37 18.03
CA GLN A 342 -21.32 10.74 19.12
C GLN A 342 -20.01 11.50 19.41
N ILE A 343 -19.35 12.03 18.38
CA ILE A 343 -18.14 12.85 18.53
C ILE A 343 -18.50 14.21 19.16
N VAL A 344 -19.63 14.81 18.77
CA VAL A 344 -20.13 16.04 19.40
C VAL A 344 -20.37 15.82 20.90
N GLU A 345 -20.98 14.71 21.29
CA GLU A 345 -21.16 14.35 22.71
C GLU A 345 -19.83 14.24 23.46
N ILE A 346 -18.84 13.54 22.89
CA ILE A 346 -17.49 13.42 23.47
C ILE A 346 -16.83 14.80 23.63
N LEU A 347 -16.90 15.66 22.61
CA LEU A 347 -16.33 17.00 22.68
C LEU A 347 -17.02 17.86 23.75
N LEU A 348 -18.35 17.78 23.88
CA LEU A 348 -19.12 18.53 24.88
C LEU A 348 -18.89 18.05 26.33
N GLN A 349 -18.43 16.82 26.52
CA GLN A 349 -18.01 16.32 27.83
C GLN A 349 -16.68 16.93 28.31
N SER A 350 -15.88 17.48 27.39
CA SER A 350 -14.62 18.14 27.73
C SER A 350 -14.83 19.59 28.13
N ASN A 351 -14.43 19.94 29.35
CA ASN A 351 -14.49 21.32 29.86
C ASN A 351 -13.54 22.30 29.13
N GLN A 352 -12.65 21.79 28.26
CA GLN A 352 -11.70 22.60 27.52
C GLN A 352 -12.27 23.10 26.18
N VAL A 353 -13.43 22.58 25.74
CA VAL A 353 -14.04 22.95 24.45
C VAL A 353 -14.88 24.21 24.59
N ASP A 354 -14.59 25.22 23.77
CA ASP A 354 -15.40 26.43 23.63
C ASP A 354 -16.53 26.22 22.61
N VAL A 355 -17.75 26.16 23.12
CA VAL A 355 -18.98 25.96 22.35
C VAL A 355 -19.43 27.20 21.55
N ASN A 356 -18.85 28.37 21.81
CA ASN A 356 -19.27 29.64 21.23
C ASN A 356 -18.31 30.20 20.17
N CYS A 357 -17.24 29.47 19.87
CA CYS A 357 -16.27 29.86 18.86
C CYS A 357 -16.93 30.09 17.48
N LYS A 358 -16.59 31.21 16.84
CA LYS A 358 -17.08 31.58 15.51
C LYS A 358 -16.06 31.24 14.43
N ASP A 359 -16.57 30.73 13.31
CA ASP A 359 -15.80 30.51 12.08
C ASP A 359 -15.55 31.83 11.32
N SER A 360 -14.88 31.77 10.16
CA SER A 360 -14.59 32.96 9.35
C SER A 360 -15.83 33.68 8.80
N THR A 361 -16.99 33.02 8.80
CA THR A 361 -18.29 33.57 8.39
C THR A 361 -19.13 34.04 9.57
N GLY A 362 -18.60 33.95 10.80
CA GLY A 362 -19.29 34.33 12.03
C GLY A 362 -20.24 33.25 12.57
N ARG A 363 -20.25 32.04 12.00
CA ARG A 363 -21.12 30.93 12.45
C ARG A 363 -20.53 30.22 13.66
N THR A 364 -21.37 29.96 14.66
CA THR A 364 -21.07 29.12 15.82
C THR A 364 -21.46 27.66 15.58
N PRO A 365 -20.99 26.68 16.39
CA PRO A 365 -21.51 25.32 16.35
C PRO A 365 -23.05 25.26 16.37
N LEU A 366 -23.70 26.07 17.20
CA LEU A 366 -25.17 26.15 17.26
C LEU A 366 -25.78 26.64 15.95
N SER A 367 -25.17 27.62 15.28
CA SER A 367 -25.61 28.08 13.96
C SER A 367 -25.54 26.99 12.90
N TYR A 368 -24.55 26.08 12.98
CA TYR A 368 -24.47 24.92 12.11
C TYR A 368 -25.57 23.90 12.42
N ALA A 369 -25.77 23.57 13.70
CA ALA A 369 -26.80 22.62 14.13
C ALA A 369 -28.20 23.06 13.65
N ALA A 370 -28.58 24.31 13.92
CA ALA A 370 -29.87 24.86 13.52
C ALA A 370 -30.09 24.87 11.98
N GLY A 371 -29.01 24.92 11.19
CA GLY A 371 -29.09 24.84 9.73
C GLY A 371 -29.24 23.41 9.19
N ARG A 372 -29.01 22.38 10.02
CA ARG A 372 -29.07 20.95 9.64
C ARG A 372 -30.38 20.27 10.05
N GLY A 373 -31.16 20.86 10.96
CA GLY A 373 -32.42 20.32 11.49
C GLY A 373 -32.33 20.14 12.99
#